data_AF-A0A968K4E5-F1
#
_entry.id   AF-A0A968K4E5-F1
#
_cell.length_a   1.000
_cell.length_b   1.000
_cell.length_c   1.000
_cell.angle_alpha   90.00
_cell.angle_beta   90.00
_cell.angle_gamma   90.00
#
_symmetry.space_group_name_H-M   'P 1'
#
loop_
_entity.id
_entity.type
_entity.pdbx_description
1 polymer ?
#
loop_
_entity_poly.entity_id
_entity_poly.type
_entity_poly.pdbx_seq_one_letter_code
_entity_poly.pdbx_strand_id
1 'polypeptide(L)'
;MRAAEFAASYPEEAFEATRKLNFADDKSIARNAAQKFDNVQRSFARNMHSVLDDLQAGHISAAGANKKMGPILQNAHQRSYSAGKEWMTGRKAVLNADDWAYLKRSVEYERGFLKGFIDDVVNGRGKMNYSTRMDMYAGTLQAPFNNASLEYSPEDAEVYWTLGIAEHCEDCLSLESFNPWTRASLPTVPGAGDTRCLGRCKCHLEYRKKEKGFLKKKVGEQLGRPDSMSKLFTLPPMPKGFTLPIASERAAIESMRQEMNYWRRAIQDAHIGGNKVAERQAIKMRAKVNQDLIDYLEKNKIWSPPALSVDEVLSGKMLDDRLMQDVFNQGLDGATVAGLPDDLRKEVVADLLKAGAAADATIAGTIDKK
;
A
#
# COMPACT_ATOMS: atom_id res chain seq x y z
N MET A 1 17.14 -25.44 -13.65
CA MET A 1 17.36 -23.98 -13.75
C MET A 1 16.17 -23.12 -13.31
N ARG A 2 14.89 -23.53 -13.41
CA ARG A 2 13.74 -22.61 -13.20
C ARG A 2 13.43 -22.17 -11.76
N ALA A 3 13.82 -22.91 -10.71
CA ALA A 3 13.54 -22.51 -9.32
C ALA A 3 14.45 -21.38 -8.78
N ALA A 4 15.54 -21.04 -9.48
CA ALA A 4 16.50 -20.03 -9.03
C ALA A 4 16.13 -18.60 -9.45
N GLU A 5 15.37 -18.44 -10.53
CA GLU A 5 15.05 -17.13 -11.11
C GLU A 5 13.81 -16.47 -10.48
N PHE A 6 12.90 -17.25 -9.87
CA PHE A 6 11.64 -16.70 -9.35
C PHE A 6 11.72 -16.23 -7.89
N ALA A 7 12.71 -16.67 -7.11
CA ALA A 7 12.87 -16.19 -5.74
C ALA A 7 13.18 -14.69 -5.79
N ALA A 8 12.13 -13.88 -5.68
CA ALA A 8 12.18 -12.46 -5.53
C ALA A 8 12.96 -12.20 -4.25
N SER A 9 14.28 -12.03 -4.38
CA SER A 9 15.08 -11.56 -3.28
C SER A 9 14.40 -10.31 -2.78
N TYR A 10 14.18 -10.21 -1.47
CA TYR A 10 13.87 -8.93 -0.89
C TYR A 10 14.93 -7.93 -1.41
N PRO A 11 14.54 -6.78 -1.97
CA PRO A 11 15.51 -5.92 -2.65
C PRO A 11 16.66 -5.57 -1.69
N GLU A 12 17.90 -5.74 -2.11
CA GLU A 12 19.07 -5.34 -1.30
C GLU A 12 18.99 -3.86 -0.91
N GLU A 13 18.37 -3.06 -1.76
CA GLU A 13 18.06 -1.64 -1.55
C GLU A 13 17.06 -1.43 -0.38
N ALA A 14 16.02 -2.26 -0.28
CA ALA A 14 15.08 -2.26 0.85
C ALA A 14 15.79 -2.62 2.16
N PHE A 15 16.75 -3.55 2.08
CA PHE A 15 17.60 -3.92 3.21
C PHE A 15 18.50 -2.76 3.64
N GLU A 16 19.16 -2.07 2.70
CA GLU A 16 20.04 -0.92 2.99
C GLU A 16 19.28 0.30 3.53
N ALA A 17 18.08 0.58 3.00
CA ALA A 17 17.25 1.69 3.47
C ALA A 17 16.83 1.49 4.93
N THR A 18 16.35 0.30 5.27
CA THR A 18 15.95 -0.06 6.64
C THR A 18 17.17 -0.15 7.57
N ARG A 19 18.32 -0.65 7.07
CA ARG A 19 19.60 -0.78 7.80
C ARG A 19 20.12 0.54 8.39
N LYS A 20 19.83 1.68 7.76
CA LYS A 20 20.25 3.01 8.27
C LYS A 20 19.43 3.47 9.47
N LEU A 21 18.24 2.93 9.67
CA LEU A 21 17.26 3.40 10.64
C LEU A 21 17.12 2.50 11.88
N ASN A 22 17.72 1.30 11.83
CA ASN A 22 17.42 0.17 12.71
C ASN A 22 17.20 0.53 14.20
N PHE A 23 16.00 0.18 14.65
CA PHE A 23 15.61 0.02 16.04
C PHE A 23 16.27 -1.21 16.70
N ALA A 24 16.79 -2.14 15.90
CA ALA A 24 17.54 -3.28 16.37
C ALA A 24 18.91 -2.85 16.92
N ASP A 25 19.19 -3.22 18.17
CA ASP A 25 20.49 -2.97 18.84
C ASP A 25 21.65 -3.67 18.10
N ASP A 26 21.39 -4.81 17.44
CA ASP A 26 22.38 -5.63 16.73
C ASP A 26 22.07 -5.76 15.23
N LYS A 27 22.86 -5.06 14.40
CA LYS A 27 22.74 -5.08 12.93
C LYS A 27 23.06 -6.44 12.30
N SER A 28 23.86 -7.28 12.96
CA SER A 28 24.20 -8.60 12.45
C SER A 28 23.01 -9.56 12.51
N ILE A 29 22.18 -9.45 13.56
CA ILE A 29 20.97 -10.26 13.72
C ILE A 29 19.95 -9.90 12.65
N ALA A 30 19.71 -8.63 12.38
CA ALA A 30 18.82 -8.20 11.30
C ALA A 30 19.30 -8.75 9.94
N ARG A 31 20.59 -8.60 9.59
CA ARG A 31 21.13 -9.19 8.34
C ARG A 31 20.95 -10.71 8.27
N ASN A 32 21.16 -11.40 9.39
CA ASN A 32 20.95 -12.84 9.45
C ASN A 32 19.46 -13.21 9.28
N ALA A 33 18.53 -12.40 9.81
CA ALA A 33 17.10 -12.60 9.68
C ALA A 33 16.61 -12.44 8.23
N ALA A 34 17.09 -11.40 7.54
CA ALA A 34 16.91 -11.20 6.10
C ALA A 34 17.35 -12.42 5.27
N GLN A 35 18.61 -12.84 5.47
CA GLN A 35 19.17 -14.00 4.77
C GLN A 35 18.41 -15.30 5.10
N LYS A 36 17.96 -15.45 6.35
CA LYS A 36 17.10 -16.58 6.77
C LYS A 36 15.79 -16.56 6.00
N PHE A 37 15.13 -15.40 5.86
CA PHE A 37 13.88 -15.27 5.13
C PHE A 37 14.04 -15.67 3.64
N ASP A 38 15.06 -15.15 2.96
CA ASP A 38 15.34 -15.54 1.57
C ASP A 38 15.58 -17.06 1.43
N ASN A 39 16.28 -17.66 2.40
CA ASN A 39 16.52 -19.10 2.42
C ASN A 39 15.23 -19.90 2.68
N VAL A 40 14.31 -19.37 3.49
CA VAL A 40 12.97 -19.95 3.69
C VAL A 40 12.20 -19.94 2.38
N GLN A 41 12.10 -18.81 1.69
CA GLN A 41 11.38 -18.72 0.40
C GLN A 41 11.95 -19.68 -0.64
N ARG A 42 13.27 -19.71 -0.82
CA ARG A 42 13.95 -20.62 -1.76
C ARG A 42 13.72 -22.09 -1.43
N SER A 43 13.84 -22.47 -0.15
CA SER A 43 13.64 -23.87 0.27
C SER A 43 12.17 -24.29 0.15
N PHE A 44 11.24 -23.40 0.51
CA PHE A 44 9.81 -23.61 0.36
C PHE A 44 9.44 -23.82 -1.10
N ALA A 45 9.84 -22.92 -2.00
CA ALA A 45 9.55 -23.03 -3.44
C ALA A 45 10.06 -24.37 -4.00
N ARG A 46 11.32 -24.74 -3.74
CA ARG A 46 11.89 -26.02 -4.20
C ARG A 46 11.09 -27.23 -3.69
N ASN A 47 10.75 -27.24 -2.40
CA ASN A 47 10.02 -28.36 -1.80
C ASN A 47 8.59 -28.46 -2.36
N MET A 48 7.91 -27.33 -2.54
CA MET A 48 6.55 -27.30 -3.10
C MET A 48 6.53 -27.74 -4.57
N HIS A 49 7.49 -27.29 -5.39
CA HIS A 49 7.63 -27.76 -6.78
C HIS A 49 7.93 -29.25 -6.84
N SER A 50 8.77 -29.79 -5.96
CA SER A 50 9.01 -31.24 -5.91
C SER A 50 7.74 -32.04 -5.64
N VAL A 51 6.84 -31.57 -4.77
CA VAL A 51 5.55 -32.25 -4.53
C VAL A 51 4.59 -32.06 -5.71
N LEU A 52 4.64 -30.91 -6.39
CA LEU A 52 3.88 -30.67 -7.61
C LEU A 52 4.32 -31.63 -8.73
N ASP A 53 5.62 -31.80 -8.94
CA ASP A 53 6.17 -32.71 -9.94
C ASP A 53 5.72 -34.16 -9.67
N ASP A 54 5.81 -34.62 -8.42
CA ASP A 54 5.30 -35.93 -8.00
C ASP A 54 3.79 -36.09 -8.29
N LEU A 55 3.00 -35.04 -8.06
CA LEU A 55 1.56 -35.04 -8.29
C LEU A 55 1.23 -35.09 -9.78
N GLN A 56 1.91 -34.28 -10.60
CA GLN A 56 1.71 -34.23 -12.05
C GLN A 56 2.17 -35.52 -12.74
N ALA A 57 3.21 -36.18 -12.22
CA ALA A 57 3.67 -37.48 -12.68
C ALA A 57 2.79 -38.65 -12.22
N GLY A 58 1.78 -38.40 -11.37
CA GLY A 58 0.92 -39.45 -10.81
C GLY A 58 1.62 -40.34 -9.76
N HIS A 59 2.81 -39.96 -9.29
CA HIS A 59 3.53 -40.68 -8.24
C HIS A 59 2.85 -40.56 -6.88
N ILE A 60 2.08 -39.48 -6.66
CA ILE A 60 1.25 -39.28 -5.46
C ILE A 60 -0.17 -38.87 -5.85
N SER A 61 -1.14 -39.26 -5.02
CA SER A 61 -2.53 -38.80 -5.15
C SER A 61 -2.72 -37.38 -4.62
N ALA A 62 -3.88 -36.78 -4.91
CA ALA A 62 -4.30 -35.49 -4.35
C ALA A 62 -4.17 -35.44 -2.81
N ALA A 63 -4.62 -36.50 -2.13
CA ALA A 63 -4.52 -36.63 -0.68
C ALA A 63 -3.05 -36.72 -0.22
N GLY A 64 -2.21 -37.43 -0.99
CA GLY A 64 -0.77 -37.51 -0.75
C GLY A 64 -0.08 -36.15 -0.89
N ALA A 65 -0.40 -35.39 -1.93
CA ALA A 65 0.11 -34.03 -2.13
C ALA A 65 -0.31 -33.10 -0.98
N ASN A 66 -1.58 -33.10 -0.59
CA ASN A 66 -2.07 -32.29 0.53
C ASN A 66 -1.36 -32.64 1.85
N LYS A 67 -1.15 -33.93 2.11
CA LYS A 67 -0.42 -34.42 3.30
C LYS A 67 1.04 -33.98 3.31
N LYS A 68 1.71 -33.95 2.15
CA LYS A 68 3.11 -33.50 2.02
C LYS A 68 3.26 -31.97 2.09
N MET A 69 2.40 -31.22 1.39
CA MET A 69 2.49 -29.75 1.31
C MET A 69 2.07 -29.06 2.62
N GLY A 70 1.13 -29.62 3.38
CA GLY A 70 0.62 -29.02 4.61
C GLY A 70 1.70 -28.70 5.67
N PRO A 71 2.61 -29.63 6.01
CA PRO A 71 3.75 -29.36 6.89
C PRO A 71 4.79 -28.40 6.30
N ILE A 72 5.03 -28.46 4.97
CA ILE A 72 5.96 -27.55 4.27
C ILE A 72 5.48 -26.10 4.42
N LEU A 73 4.20 -25.86 4.17
CA LEU A 73 3.54 -24.56 4.33
C LEU A 73 3.60 -24.05 5.77
N GLN A 74 3.23 -24.89 6.74
CA GLN A 74 3.25 -24.52 8.15
C GLN A 74 4.66 -24.14 8.63
N ASN A 75 5.67 -24.94 8.26
CA ASN A 75 7.05 -24.66 8.63
C ASN A 75 7.57 -23.36 7.99
N ALA A 76 7.22 -23.10 6.73
CA ALA A 76 7.63 -21.89 6.05
C ALA A 76 6.99 -20.63 6.66
N HIS A 77 5.68 -20.63 6.94
CA HIS A 77 5.01 -19.51 7.62
C HIS A 77 5.64 -19.21 8.98
N GLN A 78 5.87 -20.24 9.80
CA GLN A 78 6.51 -20.08 11.10
C GLN A 78 7.91 -19.47 10.96
N ARG A 79 8.73 -19.98 10.05
CA ARG A 79 10.11 -19.48 9.87
C ARG A 79 10.15 -18.07 9.28
N SER A 80 9.24 -17.72 8.38
CA SER A 80 9.10 -16.36 7.84
C SER A 80 8.69 -15.37 8.93
N TYR A 81 7.70 -15.73 9.75
CA TYR A 81 7.26 -14.89 10.88
C TYR A 81 8.37 -14.69 11.91
N SER A 82 9.05 -15.78 12.31
CA SER A 82 10.22 -15.68 13.19
C SER A 82 11.30 -14.77 12.60
N ALA A 83 11.58 -14.87 11.31
CA ALA A 83 12.54 -13.98 10.65
C ALA A 83 12.10 -12.52 10.69
N GLY A 84 10.82 -12.20 10.47
CA GLY A 84 10.29 -10.84 10.57
C GLY A 84 10.37 -10.26 11.98
N LYS A 85 10.15 -11.09 13.01
CA LYS A 85 10.32 -10.73 14.43
C LYS A 85 11.79 -10.50 14.78
N GLU A 86 12.69 -11.38 14.33
CA GLU A 86 14.14 -11.23 14.52
C GLU A 86 14.67 -9.96 13.84
N TRP A 87 14.18 -9.70 12.62
CA TRP A 87 14.50 -8.51 11.84
C TRP A 87 14.20 -7.23 12.61
N MET A 88 13.00 -7.14 13.18
CA MET A 88 12.55 -5.93 13.86
C MET A 88 13.16 -5.76 15.25
N THR A 89 13.22 -6.85 16.02
CA THR A 89 13.67 -6.78 17.43
C THR A 89 15.18 -6.84 17.59
N GLY A 90 15.92 -7.29 16.57
CA GLY A 90 17.35 -7.57 16.69
C GLY A 90 17.67 -8.71 17.67
N ARG A 91 16.70 -9.57 18.00
CA ARG A 91 16.87 -10.69 18.94
C ARG A 91 16.34 -11.96 18.33
N LYS A 92 16.88 -13.11 18.73
CA LYS A 92 16.36 -14.43 18.31
C LYS A 92 14.88 -14.54 18.69
N ALA A 93 14.04 -14.93 17.72
CA ALA A 93 12.61 -14.97 17.94
C ALA A 93 12.21 -16.07 18.93
N VAL A 94 11.39 -15.69 19.91
CA VAL A 94 10.63 -16.59 20.77
C VAL A 94 9.16 -16.32 20.51
N LEU A 95 8.42 -17.30 19.99
CA LEU A 95 7.02 -17.13 19.62
C LEU A 95 6.12 -17.30 20.85
N ASN A 96 5.27 -16.31 21.12
CA ASN A 96 4.29 -16.35 22.20
C ASN A 96 2.94 -16.94 21.73
N ALA A 97 1.95 -17.00 22.62
CA ALA A 97 0.64 -17.57 22.30
C ALA A 97 -0.08 -16.83 21.14
N ASP A 98 0.03 -15.50 21.08
CA ASP A 98 -0.61 -14.68 20.05
C ASP A 98 0.04 -14.88 18.68
N ASP A 99 1.39 -14.97 18.64
CA ASP A 99 2.15 -15.32 17.44
C ASP A 99 1.67 -16.67 16.86
N TRP A 100 1.49 -17.67 17.73
CA TRP A 100 1.00 -18.99 17.32
C TRP A 100 -0.47 -18.95 16.86
N ALA A 101 -1.31 -18.14 17.49
CA ALA A 101 -2.70 -17.97 17.09
C ALA A 101 -2.80 -17.33 15.70
N TYR A 102 -1.99 -16.30 15.42
CA TYR A 102 -1.87 -15.70 14.10
C TYR A 102 -1.39 -16.73 13.06
N LEU A 103 -0.29 -17.44 13.35
CA LEU A 103 0.29 -18.43 12.43
C LEU A 103 -0.69 -19.54 12.07
N LYS A 104 -1.46 -20.03 13.05
CA LYS A 104 -2.50 -21.03 12.82
C LYS A 104 -3.54 -20.52 11.82
N ARG A 105 -4.10 -19.33 12.04
CA ARG A 105 -5.10 -18.73 11.14
C ARG A 105 -4.54 -18.49 9.73
N SER A 106 -3.32 -17.96 9.64
CA SER A 106 -2.65 -17.69 8.37
C SER A 106 -2.42 -18.99 7.56
N VAL A 107 -1.97 -20.06 8.21
CA VAL A 107 -1.78 -21.37 7.55
C VAL A 107 -3.11 -22.01 7.16
N GLU A 108 -4.15 -21.90 7.99
CA GLU A 108 -5.49 -22.42 7.67
C GLU A 108 -6.10 -21.71 6.45
N TYR A 109 -5.93 -20.40 6.36
CA TYR A 109 -6.34 -19.59 5.20
C TYR A 109 -5.66 -20.08 3.91
N GLU A 110 -4.32 -20.18 3.91
CA GLU A 110 -3.53 -20.65 2.77
C GLU A 110 -3.84 -22.10 2.37
N ARG A 111 -4.15 -22.97 3.33
CA ARG A 111 -4.57 -24.35 3.05
C ARG A 111 -5.86 -24.43 2.25
N GLY A 112 -6.77 -23.45 2.39
CA GLY A 112 -7.97 -23.36 1.58
C GLY A 112 -7.64 -23.24 0.09
N PHE A 113 -6.77 -22.30 -0.25
CA PHE A 113 -6.29 -22.10 -1.62
C PHE A 113 -5.49 -23.29 -2.13
N LEU A 114 -4.63 -23.86 -1.28
CA LEU A 114 -3.81 -25.01 -1.62
C LEU A 114 -4.64 -26.23 -2.02
N LYS A 115 -5.74 -26.49 -1.30
CA LYS A 115 -6.67 -27.57 -1.63
C LYS A 115 -7.30 -27.36 -3.02
N GLY A 116 -7.76 -26.13 -3.31
CA GLY A 116 -8.30 -25.79 -4.62
C GLY A 116 -7.26 -25.92 -5.74
N PHE A 117 -6.01 -25.51 -5.47
CA PHE A 117 -4.91 -25.68 -6.40
C PHE A 117 -4.62 -27.16 -6.71
N ILE A 118 -4.55 -28.03 -5.71
CA ILE A 118 -4.33 -29.47 -5.90
C ILE A 118 -5.46 -30.07 -6.75
N ASP A 119 -6.71 -29.69 -6.47
CA ASP A 119 -7.87 -30.14 -7.24
C ASP A 119 -7.78 -29.67 -8.72
N ASP A 120 -7.37 -28.42 -8.95
CA ASP A 120 -7.16 -27.90 -10.30
C ASP A 120 -6.09 -28.69 -11.06
N VAL A 121 -4.98 -29.04 -10.40
CA VAL A 121 -3.88 -29.84 -11.00
C VAL A 121 -4.39 -31.22 -11.41
N VAL A 122 -5.10 -31.91 -10.52
CA VAL A 122 -5.60 -33.28 -10.75
C VAL A 122 -6.64 -33.30 -11.87
N ASN A 123 -7.52 -32.30 -11.92
CA ASN A 123 -8.61 -32.22 -12.90
C ASN A 123 -8.24 -31.45 -14.17
N GLY A 124 -7.02 -30.90 -14.28
CA GLY A 124 -6.60 -30.14 -15.45
C GLY A 124 -7.35 -28.81 -15.67
N ARG A 125 -7.89 -28.19 -14.60
CA ARG A 125 -8.80 -27.02 -14.71
C ARG A 125 -8.12 -25.66 -14.53
N GLY A 126 -6.83 -25.62 -14.20
CA GLY A 126 -6.12 -24.36 -13.96
C GLY A 126 -5.93 -23.53 -15.23
N LYS A 127 -6.31 -22.26 -15.18
CA LYS A 127 -6.05 -21.29 -16.27
C LYS A 127 -4.60 -20.80 -16.30
N MET A 128 -3.94 -20.74 -15.14
CA MET A 128 -2.55 -20.34 -14.99
C MET A 128 -1.66 -21.59 -15.00
N ASN A 129 -0.45 -21.48 -15.57
CA ASN A 129 0.58 -22.51 -15.45
C ASN A 129 0.79 -22.89 -13.98
N TYR A 130 0.72 -24.19 -13.66
CA TYR A 130 0.77 -24.67 -12.28
C TYR A 130 2.06 -24.33 -11.55
N SER A 131 3.19 -24.34 -12.25
CA SER A 131 4.49 -23.93 -11.68
C SER A 131 4.46 -22.45 -11.32
N THR A 132 3.97 -21.59 -12.22
CA THR A 132 3.80 -20.15 -11.96
C THR A 132 2.83 -19.85 -10.82
N ARG A 133 1.75 -20.64 -10.67
CA ARG A 133 0.82 -20.52 -9.55
C ARG A 133 1.43 -21.04 -8.25
N MET A 134 2.25 -22.09 -8.30
CA MET A 134 2.97 -22.59 -7.13
C MET A 134 3.93 -21.55 -6.57
N ASP A 135 4.62 -20.85 -7.46
CA ASP A 135 5.50 -19.73 -7.16
C ASP A 135 4.80 -18.58 -6.42
N MET A 136 3.48 -18.41 -6.58
CA MET A 136 2.71 -17.42 -5.81
C MET A 136 2.70 -17.71 -4.31
N TYR A 137 2.61 -18.98 -3.90
CA TYR A 137 2.66 -19.36 -2.48
C TYR A 137 4.03 -19.02 -1.84
N ALA A 138 5.11 -19.01 -2.62
CA ALA A 138 6.40 -18.56 -2.11
C ALA A 138 6.42 -17.04 -1.89
N GLY A 139 5.70 -16.29 -2.73
CA GLY A 139 5.49 -14.85 -2.57
C GLY A 139 4.67 -14.51 -1.33
N THR A 140 3.61 -15.28 -1.02
CA THR A 140 2.76 -15.02 0.15
C THR A 140 3.49 -15.15 1.48
N LEU A 141 4.66 -15.82 1.51
CA LEU A 141 5.54 -15.84 2.70
C LEU A 141 6.05 -14.46 3.13
N GLN A 142 5.98 -13.44 2.27
CA GLN A 142 6.24 -12.06 2.67
C GLN A 142 5.23 -11.56 3.71
N ALA A 143 3.98 -12.04 3.67
CA ALA A 143 2.94 -11.62 4.62
C ALA A 143 3.28 -11.94 6.08
N PRO A 144 3.58 -13.21 6.47
CA PRO A 144 3.99 -13.50 7.85
C PRO A 144 5.28 -12.79 8.26
N PHE A 145 6.23 -12.57 7.34
CA PHE A 145 7.43 -11.78 7.63
C PHE A 145 7.07 -10.33 7.96
N ASN A 146 6.32 -9.67 7.08
CA ASN A 146 5.94 -8.26 7.24
C ASN A 146 5.00 -8.04 8.42
N ASN A 147 4.03 -8.93 8.67
CA ASN A 147 3.16 -8.84 9.83
C ASN A 147 3.95 -8.95 11.14
N ALA A 148 4.92 -9.87 11.23
CA ALA A 148 5.78 -9.94 12.41
C ALA A 148 6.65 -8.68 12.56
N SER A 149 7.23 -8.17 11.47
CA SER A 149 8.01 -6.93 11.53
C SER A 149 7.16 -5.74 11.95
N LEU A 150 5.92 -5.65 11.47
CA LEU A 150 4.98 -4.59 11.77
C LEU A 150 4.54 -4.65 13.24
N GLU A 151 4.14 -5.84 13.72
CA GLU A 151 3.67 -6.07 15.09
C GLU A 151 4.73 -5.72 16.13
N TYR A 152 5.99 -6.13 15.87
CA TYR A 152 7.11 -5.92 16.79
C TYR A 152 7.87 -4.61 16.55
N SER A 153 7.39 -3.74 15.65
CA SER A 153 7.97 -2.42 15.46
C SER A 153 7.76 -1.56 16.71
N PRO A 154 8.47 -0.44 16.90
CA PRO A 154 8.13 0.52 17.96
C PRO A 154 6.80 1.22 17.68
N GLU A 155 6.09 1.64 18.73
CA GLU A 155 4.78 2.30 18.57
C GLU A 155 4.87 3.63 17.84
N ASP A 156 6.01 4.32 17.96
CA ASP A 156 6.29 5.60 17.30
C ASP A 156 7.01 5.43 15.95
N ALA A 157 7.11 4.21 15.42
CA ALA A 157 7.68 3.98 14.10
C ALA A 157 6.73 4.46 13.00
N GLU A 158 7.26 5.23 12.06
CA GLU A 158 6.61 5.50 10.79
C GLU A 158 6.89 4.34 9.84
N VAL A 159 5.84 3.81 9.21
CA VAL A 159 5.91 2.68 8.28
C VAL A 159 5.64 3.19 6.88
N TYR A 160 6.58 2.99 5.97
CA TYR A 160 6.47 3.40 4.57
C TYR A 160 6.25 2.15 3.73
N TRP A 161 5.15 2.14 2.98
CA TRP A 161 4.94 1.20 1.89
C TRP A 161 5.78 1.66 0.70
N THR A 162 6.83 0.92 0.34
CA THR A 162 7.73 1.29 -0.76
C THR A 162 7.55 0.33 -1.92
N LEU A 163 7.51 0.87 -3.14
CA LEU A 163 7.46 0.09 -4.37
C LEU A 163 8.85 -0.38 -4.80
N GLY A 164 9.02 -1.69 -5.04
CA GLY A 164 10.21 -2.23 -5.69
C GLY A 164 10.17 -2.12 -7.22
N ILE A 165 11.18 -2.66 -7.90
CA ILE A 165 11.28 -2.61 -9.37
C ILE A 165 10.34 -3.66 -10.01
N ALA A 166 9.12 -3.24 -10.34
CA ALA A 166 8.11 -4.02 -11.07
C ALA A 166 6.97 -3.10 -11.56
N GLU A 167 6.07 -3.65 -12.38
CA GLU A 167 4.73 -3.07 -12.57
C GLU A 167 3.91 -3.25 -11.29
N HIS A 168 3.19 -2.20 -10.87
CA HIS A 168 2.39 -2.20 -9.66
C HIS A 168 0.93 -1.96 -9.95
N CYS A 169 0.05 -2.59 -9.18
CA CYS A 169 -1.38 -2.32 -9.26
C CYS A 169 -1.75 -0.97 -8.61
N GLU A 170 -2.95 -0.48 -8.93
CA GLU A 170 -3.50 0.77 -8.38
C GLU A 170 -3.51 0.80 -6.84
N ASP A 171 -3.79 -0.34 -6.18
CA ASP A 171 -3.80 -0.42 -4.72
C ASP A 171 -2.40 -0.19 -4.14
N CYS A 172 -1.35 -0.75 -4.76
CA CYS A 172 0.03 -0.57 -4.32
C CYS A 172 0.49 0.89 -4.50
N LEU A 173 0.15 1.51 -5.64
CA LEU A 173 0.43 2.93 -5.89
C LEU A 173 -0.30 3.82 -4.86
N SER A 174 -1.55 3.48 -4.56
CA SER A 174 -2.33 4.15 -3.52
C SER A 174 -1.61 4.02 -2.19
N LEU A 175 -1.34 2.80 -1.71
CA LEU A 175 -0.70 2.56 -0.40
C LEU A 175 0.63 3.30 -0.23
N GLU A 176 1.45 3.43 -1.28
CA GLU A 176 2.68 4.24 -1.24
C GLU A 176 2.38 5.74 -1.15
N SER A 177 1.41 6.26 -1.90
CA SER A 177 1.00 7.67 -1.84
C SER A 177 0.44 8.07 -0.47
N PHE A 178 0.00 7.08 0.33
CA PHE A 178 -0.51 7.30 1.68
C PHE A 178 0.51 7.27 2.82
N ASN A 179 1.80 7.18 2.49
CA ASN A 179 2.86 7.24 3.49
C ASN A 179 2.93 8.61 4.22
N PRO A 180 3.37 8.64 5.50
CA PRO A 180 3.70 7.51 6.35
C PRO A 180 2.49 6.86 7.04
N TRP A 181 2.58 5.56 7.26
CA TRP A 181 1.65 4.77 8.07
C TRP A 181 2.14 4.59 9.51
N THR A 182 1.25 4.12 10.37
CA THR A 182 1.56 3.60 11.70
C THR A 182 1.19 2.11 11.75
N ARG A 183 1.64 1.39 12.77
CA ARG A 183 1.22 -0.01 12.99
C ARG A 183 -0.30 -0.18 12.98
N ALA A 184 -1.02 0.77 13.58
CA ALA A 184 -2.47 0.69 13.73
C ALA A 184 -3.25 1.16 12.49
N SER A 185 -2.62 1.96 11.60
CA SER A 185 -3.31 2.56 10.46
C SER A 185 -3.01 1.88 9.12
N LEU A 186 -1.99 1.02 9.05
CA LEU A 186 -1.65 0.30 7.83
C LEU A 186 -2.69 -0.83 7.60
N PRO A 187 -3.46 -0.82 6.49
CA PRO A 187 -4.59 -1.74 6.32
C PRO A 187 -4.20 -3.18 5.97
N THR A 188 -3.04 -3.36 5.33
CA THR A 188 -2.50 -4.68 4.93
C THR A 188 -0.98 -4.62 4.80
N VAL A 189 -0.32 -5.74 4.51
CA VAL A 189 1.13 -5.81 4.29
C VAL A 189 1.47 -6.43 2.92
N PRO A 190 2.65 -6.13 2.34
CA PRO A 190 3.09 -6.78 1.11
C PRO A 190 3.10 -8.30 1.26
N GLY A 191 2.55 -8.98 0.26
CA GLY A 191 2.40 -10.44 0.23
C GLY A 191 1.10 -10.98 0.83
N ALA A 192 0.29 -10.17 1.52
CA ALA A 192 -0.93 -10.66 2.22
C ALA A 192 -2.05 -11.13 1.29
N GLY A 193 -2.04 -10.68 0.03
CA GLY A 193 -3.07 -11.03 -0.95
C GLY A 193 -4.27 -10.09 -0.98
N ASP A 194 -4.31 -9.06 -0.13
CA ASP A 194 -5.43 -8.11 -0.05
C ASP A 194 -5.41 -7.03 -1.14
N THR A 195 -4.34 -6.94 -1.94
CA THR A 195 -4.23 -6.06 -3.10
C THR A 195 -4.52 -6.82 -4.39
N ARG A 196 -4.84 -6.11 -5.48
CA ARG A 196 -5.01 -6.68 -6.84
C ARG A 196 -3.81 -7.49 -7.34
N CYS A 197 -2.62 -7.29 -6.77
CA CYS A 197 -1.44 -8.10 -7.07
C CYS A 197 -1.48 -9.52 -6.46
N LEU A 198 -2.44 -9.84 -5.58
CA LEU A 198 -2.66 -11.16 -4.97
C LEU A 198 -1.40 -11.78 -4.35
N GLY A 199 -0.55 -10.95 -3.74
CA GLY A 199 0.69 -11.38 -3.10
C GLY A 199 1.93 -11.47 -4.01
N ARG A 200 1.83 -11.08 -5.29
CA ARG A 200 2.98 -11.01 -6.22
C ARG A 200 3.63 -9.63 -6.31
N CYS A 201 3.17 -8.66 -5.52
CA CYS A 201 3.77 -7.33 -5.50
C CYS A 201 5.24 -7.40 -5.12
N LYS A 202 6.08 -6.53 -5.71
CA LYS A 202 7.48 -6.35 -5.29
C LYS A 202 7.63 -5.24 -4.26
N CYS A 203 6.56 -4.94 -3.52
CA CYS A 203 6.56 -3.92 -2.48
C CYS A 203 7.22 -4.45 -1.20
N HIS A 204 7.72 -3.54 -0.38
CA HIS A 204 8.27 -3.83 0.94
C HIS A 204 7.89 -2.73 1.93
N LEU A 205 8.04 -3.01 3.23
CA LEU A 205 7.85 -2.03 4.29
C LEU A 205 9.20 -1.48 4.75
N GLU A 206 9.33 -0.16 4.78
CA GLU A 206 10.42 0.56 5.42
C GLU A 206 9.95 1.14 6.75
N TYR A 207 10.82 1.11 7.75
CA TYR A 207 10.51 1.61 9.10
C TYR A 207 11.44 2.77 9.43
N ARG A 208 10.85 3.93 9.76
CA ARG A 208 11.58 5.15 10.12
C ARG A 208 11.25 5.55 11.55
N LYS A 209 12.23 6.12 12.24
CA LYS A 209 11.99 6.79 13.53
C LYS A 209 11.23 8.08 13.23
N LYS A 210 10.11 8.31 13.91
CA LYS A 210 9.42 9.59 13.86
C LYS A 210 10.42 10.68 14.27
N GLU A 211 10.74 11.58 13.36
CA GLU A 211 11.67 12.67 13.67
C GLU A 211 11.03 13.53 14.76
N LYS A 212 11.66 13.57 15.94
CA LYS A 212 11.24 14.44 17.03
C LYS A 212 11.52 15.90 16.65
N GLY A 213 10.62 16.52 15.89
CA GLY A 213 10.39 17.96 15.95
C GLY A 213 11.11 18.85 14.94
N PHE A 214 11.21 18.49 13.66
CA PHE A 214 11.58 19.50 12.65
C PHE A 214 10.48 20.57 12.48
N LEU A 215 9.20 20.19 12.57
CA LEU A 215 8.07 21.12 12.41
C LEU A 215 7.83 22.02 13.63
N LYS A 216 8.15 21.59 14.86
CA LYS A 216 7.89 22.41 16.06
C LYS A 216 8.79 23.65 16.15
N LYS A 217 10.01 23.60 15.61
CA LYS A 217 10.98 24.70 15.79
C LYS A 217 10.77 25.87 14.82
N LYS A 218 10.47 25.61 13.54
CA LYS A 218 10.23 26.71 12.57
C LYS A 218 8.82 27.28 12.61
N VAL A 219 7.82 26.46 12.92
CA VAL A 219 6.42 26.92 12.95
C VAL A 219 6.12 27.73 14.21
N GLY A 220 6.67 27.36 15.37
CA GLY A 220 6.50 28.16 16.60
C GLY A 220 7.20 29.52 16.58
N GLU A 221 8.25 29.67 15.77
CA GLU A 221 9.00 30.93 15.64
C GLU A 221 8.45 31.82 14.50
N GLN A 222 7.79 31.25 13.49
CA GLN A 222 7.09 32.00 12.43
C GLN A 222 5.60 32.26 12.71
N LEU A 223 4.93 31.42 13.51
CA LEU A 223 3.56 31.68 13.99
C LEU A 223 3.64 32.36 15.35
N GLY A 224 3.98 33.64 15.33
CA GLY A 224 3.67 34.52 16.45
C GLY A 224 2.17 34.45 16.76
N ARG A 225 1.86 33.89 17.94
CA ARG A 225 0.58 33.94 18.68
C ARG A 225 -0.54 32.96 18.29
N PRO A 226 -1.31 32.46 19.28
CA PRO A 226 -2.40 31.47 19.11
C PRO A 226 -3.65 31.97 18.35
N ASP A 227 -3.75 33.27 18.06
CA ASP A 227 -4.95 33.86 17.43
C ASP A 227 -5.02 33.64 15.90
N SER A 228 -4.03 32.97 15.30
CA SER A 228 -3.89 32.86 13.84
C SER A 228 -4.57 31.65 13.20
N MET A 229 -4.99 30.64 13.96
CA MET A 229 -5.68 29.47 13.39
C MET A 229 -6.99 29.89 12.71
N SER A 230 -7.79 30.78 13.31
CA SER A 230 -9.06 31.25 12.70
C SER A 230 -8.88 31.99 11.36
N LYS A 231 -7.70 32.55 11.10
CA LYS A 231 -7.37 33.25 9.84
C LYS A 231 -6.85 32.32 8.74
N LEU A 232 -6.45 31.10 9.09
CA LEU A 232 -6.01 30.09 8.12
C LEU A 232 -7.20 29.40 7.44
N PHE A 233 -8.39 29.40 8.06
CA PHE A 233 -9.59 28.70 7.55
C PHE A 233 -10.64 29.61 6.90
N THR A 234 -10.40 30.92 6.83
CA THR A 234 -11.30 31.79 6.08
C THR A 234 -10.98 31.67 4.60
N LEU A 235 -11.75 30.84 3.88
CA LEU A 235 -11.82 30.92 2.42
C LEU A 235 -11.95 32.40 2.03
N PRO A 236 -11.22 32.87 1.01
CA PRO A 236 -11.35 34.26 0.57
C PRO A 236 -12.84 34.56 0.33
N PRO A 237 -13.35 35.74 0.68
CA PRO A 237 -14.76 36.04 0.47
C PRO A 237 -15.12 35.84 -1.01
N MET A 238 -16.24 35.16 -1.26
CA MET A 238 -16.74 34.92 -2.61
C MET A 238 -16.83 36.24 -3.38
N PRO A 239 -16.17 36.38 -4.56
CA PRO A 239 -16.21 37.61 -5.33
C PRO A 239 -17.64 37.99 -5.71
N LYS A 240 -17.92 39.31 -5.76
CA LYS A 240 -19.25 39.81 -6.11
C LYS A 240 -19.66 39.32 -7.51
N GLY A 241 -20.85 38.74 -7.59
CA GLY A 241 -21.40 38.21 -8.85
C GLY A 241 -20.99 36.78 -9.19
N PHE A 242 -20.25 36.10 -8.30
CA PHE A 242 -19.98 34.67 -8.41
C PHE A 242 -20.95 33.85 -7.55
N THR A 243 -21.17 32.59 -7.93
CA THR A 243 -21.98 31.61 -7.21
C THR A 243 -21.19 30.33 -6.93
N LEU A 244 -21.62 29.56 -5.92
CA LEU A 244 -21.09 28.21 -5.72
C LEU A 244 -21.56 27.27 -6.84
N PRO A 245 -20.78 26.23 -7.20
CA PRO A 245 -21.12 25.36 -8.31
C PRO A 245 -22.35 24.48 -8.02
N ILE A 246 -23.28 24.41 -8.97
CA ILE A 246 -24.37 23.41 -8.97
C ILE A 246 -23.82 22.01 -9.31
N ALA A 247 -24.64 20.96 -9.15
CA ALA A 247 -24.18 19.59 -9.32
C ALA A 247 -23.54 19.29 -10.69
N SER A 248 -24.12 19.79 -11.78
CA SER A 248 -23.58 19.63 -13.14
C SER A 248 -22.24 20.36 -13.33
N GLU A 249 -22.10 21.54 -12.72
CA GLU A 249 -20.87 22.32 -12.77
C GLU A 249 -19.77 21.65 -11.95
N ARG A 250 -20.09 21.09 -10.78
CA ARG A 250 -19.15 20.28 -10.00
C ARG A 250 -18.64 19.09 -10.78
N ALA A 251 -19.51 18.38 -11.50
CA ALA A 251 -19.10 17.26 -12.34
C ALA A 251 -18.12 17.70 -13.45
N ALA A 252 -18.36 18.85 -14.08
CA ALA A 252 -17.46 19.41 -15.09
C ALA A 252 -16.10 19.83 -14.49
N ILE A 253 -16.11 20.48 -13.32
CA ILE A 253 -14.91 20.85 -12.57
C ILE A 253 -14.09 19.61 -12.21
N GLU A 254 -14.75 18.55 -11.72
CA GLU A 254 -14.10 17.31 -11.34
C GLU A 254 -13.49 16.58 -12.55
N SER A 255 -14.20 16.54 -13.68
CA SER A 255 -13.66 15.97 -14.92
C SER A 255 -12.37 16.67 -15.37
N MET A 256 -12.30 18.01 -15.29
CA MET A 256 -11.09 18.77 -15.61
C MET A 256 -9.97 18.53 -14.61
N ARG A 257 -10.29 18.34 -13.32
CA ARG A 257 -9.30 17.96 -12.28
C ARG A 257 -8.71 16.57 -12.53
N GLN A 258 -9.54 15.60 -12.92
CA GLN A 258 -9.09 14.26 -13.30
C GLN A 258 -8.17 14.29 -14.52
N GLU A 259 -8.52 15.07 -15.55
CA GLU A 259 -7.67 15.26 -16.72
C GLU A 259 -6.34 15.93 -16.36
N MET A 260 -6.36 16.93 -15.49
CA MET A 260 -5.15 17.56 -14.98
C MET A 260 -4.25 16.56 -14.22
N ASN A 261 -4.84 15.64 -13.45
CA ASN A 261 -4.12 14.56 -12.76
C ASN A 261 -3.54 13.53 -13.72
N TYR A 262 -4.24 13.19 -14.81
CA TYR A 262 -3.68 12.37 -15.88
C TYR A 262 -2.41 13.00 -16.45
N TRP A 263 -2.44 14.29 -16.79
CA TRP A 263 -1.27 14.98 -17.33
C TRP A 263 -0.13 15.10 -16.32
N ARG A 264 -0.41 15.20 -15.02
CA ARG A 264 0.64 15.15 -13.97
C ARG A 264 1.41 13.82 -14.01
N ARG A 265 0.71 12.69 -14.15
CA ARG A 265 1.36 11.36 -14.27
C ARG A 265 2.18 11.26 -15.55
N ALA A 266 1.62 11.72 -16.68
CA ALA A 266 2.34 11.74 -17.95
C ALA A 266 3.64 12.57 -17.91
N ILE A 267 3.67 13.68 -17.15
CA ILE A 267 4.90 14.45 -16.91
C ILE A 267 5.93 13.59 -16.17
N GLN A 268 5.52 12.92 -15.10
CA GLN A 268 6.39 12.07 -14.29
C GLN A 268 6.94 10.88 -15.10
N ASP A 269 6.09 10.18 -15.85
CA ASP A 269 6.49 9.04 -16.68
C ASP A 269 7.50 9.45 -17.75
N ALA A 270 7.24 10.59 -18.42
CA ALA A 270 8.17 11.13 -19.41
C ALA A 270 9.49 11.57 -18.79
N HIS A 271 9.46 12.13 -17.56
CA HIS A 271 10.64 12.52 -16.82
C HIS A 271 11.51 11.29 -16.47
N ILE A 272 10.90 10.25 -15.91
CA ILE A 272 11.57 8.99 -15.55
C ILE A 272 12.16 8.32 -16.80
N GLY A 273 11.42 8.33 -17.91
CA GLY A 273 11.88 7.79 -19.19
C GLY A 273 12.93 8.65 -19.91
N GLY A 274 13.33 9.80 -19.36
CA GLY A 274 14.26 10.73 -20.00
C GLY A 274 13.72 11.38 -21.28
N ASN A 275 12.41 11.27 -21.55
CA ASN A 275 11.79 11.77 -22.77
C ASN A 275 11.35 13.24 -22.61
N LYS A 276 12.30 14.15 -22.82
CA LYS A 276 12.07 15.60 -22.67
C LYS A 276 11.02 16.19 -23.61
N VAL A 277 10.76 15.57 -24.76
CA VAL A 277 9.72 16.04 -25.69
C VAL A 277 8.34 15.71 -25.14
N ALA A 278 8.13 14.47 -24.70
CA ALA A 278 6.88 14.05 -24.08
C ALA A 278 6.60 14.83 -22.77
N GLU A 279 7.63 15.06 -21.95
CA GLU A 279 7.53 15.86 -20.71
C GLU A 279 7.02 17.27 -21.02
N ARG A 280 7.62 17.96 -21.99
CA ARG A 280 7.18 19.30 -22.42
C ARG A 280 5.75 19.30 -22.99
N GLN A 281 5.39 18.27 -23.75
CA GLN A 281 4.04 18.15 -24.29
C GLN A 281 3.01 17.96 -23.17
N ALA A 282 3.28 17.08 -22.21
CA ALA A 282 2.40 16.86 -21.06
C ALA A 282 2.26 18.11 -20.17
N ILE A 283 3.35 18.87 -19.97
CA ILE A 283 3.31 20.18 -19.29
C ILE A 283 2.37 21.14 -20.04
N LYS A 284 2.50 21.23 -21.37
CA LYS A 284 1.66 22.10 -22.19
C LYS A 284 0.18 21.71 -22.11
N MET A 285 -0.12 20.41 -22.14
CA MET A 285 -1.49 19.91 -22.04
C MET A 285 -2.08 20.16 -20.66
N ARG A 286 -1.33 19.90 -19.58
CA ARG A 286 -1.75 20.25 -18.22
C ARG A 286 -2.06 21.74 -18.09
N ALA A 287 -1.18 22.60 -18.62
CA ALA A 287 -1.37 24.05 -18.59
C ALA A 287 -2.63 24.46 -19.35
N LYS A 288 -2.91 23.81 -20.49
CA LYS A 288 -4.15 24.01 -21.24
C LYS A 288 -5.39 23.63 -20.42
N VAL A 289 -5.43 22.45 -19.82
CA VAL A 289 -6.58 22.01 -18.99
C VAL A 289 -6.80 22.95 -17.80
N ASN A 290 -5.72 23.42 -17.19
CA ASN A 290 -5.80 24.40 -16.11
C ASN A 290 -6.39 25.74 -16.60
N GLN A 291 -6.00 26.21 -17.79
CA GLN A 291 -6.60 27.40 -18.39
C GLN A 291 -8.08 27.17 -18.74
N ASP A 292 -8.41 26.01 -19.33
CA ASP A 292 -9.79 25.66 -19.67
C ASP A 292 -10.69 25.63 -18.40
N LEU A 293 -10.15 25.17 -17.26
CA LEU A 293 -10.84 25.23 -15.96
C LEU A 293 -11.04 26.68 -15.48
N ILE A 294 -10.02 27.53 -15.59
CA ILE A 294 -10.13 28.95 -15.22
C ILE A 294 -11.20 29.63 -16.08
N ASP A 295 -11.12 29.46 -17.40
CA ASP A 295 -12.07 30.04 -18.36
C ASP A 295 -13.50 29.55 -18.08
N TYR A 296 -13.66 28.27 -17.74
CA TYR A 296 -14.95 27.69 -17.36
C TYR A 296 -15.51 28.35 -16.09
N LEU A 297 -14.69 28.53 -15.06
CA LEU A 297 -15.11 29.16 -13.80
C LEU A 297 -15.49 30.63 -14.01
N GLU A 298 -14.68 31.38 -14.77
CA GLU A 298 -14.92 32.81 -15.04
C GLU A 298 -16.16 33.06 -15.91
N LYS A 299 -16.35 32.23 -16.95
CA LYS A 299 -17.49 32.32 -17.88
C LYS A 299 -18.82 32.09 -17.16
N ASN A 300 -18.86 31.09 -16.30
CA ASN A 300 -20.08 30.73 -15.56
C ASN A 300 -20.21 31.47 -14.23
N LYS A 301 -19.26 32.35 -13.90
CA LYS A 301 -19.19 33.06 -12.61
C LYS A 301 -19.24 32.09 -11.42
N ILE A 302 -18.52 30.99 -11.51
CA ILE A 302 -18.44 29.97 -10.46
C ILE A 302 -17.26 30.28 -9.55
N TRP A 303 -17.52 30.44 -8.26
CA TRP A 303 -16.48 30.50 -7.24
C TRP A 303 -16.20 29.09 -6.72
N SER A 304 -15.12 28.51 -7.22
CA SER A 304 -14.60 27.22 -6.77
C SER A 304 -13.10 27.38 -6.53
N PRO A 305 -12.67 27.91 -5.36
CA PRO A 305 -11.26 27.99 -5.06
C PRO A 305 -10.63 26.59 -5.15
N PRO A 306 -9.34 26.48 -5.52
CA PRO A 306 -8.62 25.22 -5.36
C PRO A 306 -8.78 24.77 -3.91
N ALA A 307 -9.21 23.53 -3.70
CA ALA A 307 -9.43 23.02 -2.34
C ALA A 307 -8.12 23.00 -1.52
N LEU A 308 -6.98 22.96 -2.22
CA LEU A 308 -5.64 22.98 -1.64
C LEU A 308 -4.72 23.77 -2.57
N SER A 309 -3.91 24.69 -2.04
CA SER A 309 -2.75 25.22 -2.77
C SER A 309 -1.70 24.11 -2.98
N VAL A 310 -0.85 24.27 -3.98
CA VAL A 310 0.25 23.32 -4.24
C VAL A 310 1.13 23.14 -2.99
N ASP A 311 1.37 24.22 -2.24
CA ASP A 311 2.11 24.17 -0.98
C ASP A 311 1.33 23.45 0.13
N GLU A 312 0.00 23.55 0.19
CA GLU A 312 -0.82 22.87 1.21
C GLU A 312 -0.94 21.36 0.96
N VAL A 313 -1.02 20.92 -0.30
CA VAL A 313 -0.91 19.50 -0.68
C VAL A 313 0.47 18.96 -0.32
N LEU A 314 1.52 19.73 -0.62
CA LEU A 314 2.90 19.29 -0.37
C LEU A 314 3.30 19.37 1.12
N SER A 315 2.58 20.12 1.96
CA SER A 315 2.91 20.32 3.37
C SER A 315 1.92 19.73 4.37
N GLY A 316 0.82 19.13 3.92
CA GLY A 316 -0.18 18.45 4.77
C GLY A 316 -0.87 19.36 5.77
N LYS A 317 -1.04 20.65 5.45
CA LYS A 317 -1.36 21.70 6.44
C LYS A 317 -2.84 21.97 6.74
N MET A 318 -3.82 21.36 6.08
CA MET A 318 -5.24 21.66 6.33
C MET A 318 -6.19 20.50 6.02
N LEU A 319 -7.01 20.11 6.99
CA LEU A 319 -8.27 19.36 6.81
C LEU A 319 -9.23 19.68 7.98
N ASP A 320 -10.39 20.28 7.69
CA ASP A 320 -11.57 20.32 8.59
C ASP A 320 -12.70 19.44 8.01
N ASP A 321 -13.71 19.11 8.82
CA ASP A 321 -14.78 18.14 8.49
C ASP A 321 -15.55 18.43 7.19
N ARG A 322 -15.61 19.69 6.75
CA ARG A 322 -16.32 20.06 5.51
C ARG A 322 -15.39 19.96 4.29
N LEU A 323 -14.11 20.29 4.47
CA LEU A 323 -13.07 20.09 3.45
C LEU A 323 -12.74 18.60 3.27
N MET A 324 -12.83 17.81 4.35
CA MET A 324 -12.68 16.35 4.35
C MET A 324 -13.63 15.69 3.35
N GLN A 325 -14.89 16.15 3.24
CA GLN A 325 -15.87 15.57 2.33
C GLN A 325 -15.57 15.80 0.84
N ASP A 326 -15.04 16.97 0.49
CA ASP A 326 -14.60 17.28 -0.88
C ASP A 326 -13.26 16.59 -1.21
N VAL A 327 -12.39 16.45 -0.22
CA VAL A 327 -11.11 15.74 -0.31
C VAL A 327 -11.33 14.20 -0.35
N PHE A 328 -12.36 13.69 0.31
CA PHE A 328 -12.83 12.30 0.19
C PHE A 328 -13.34 11.98 -1.23
N ASN A 329 -14.06 12.92 -1.85
CA ASN A 329 -14.56 12.75 -3.23
C ASN A 329 -13.46 12.88 -4.30
N GLN A 330 -12.32 13.52 -3.98
CA GLN A 330 -11.21 13.78 -4.90
C GLN A 330 -10.00 12.86 -4.72
N GLY A 331 -10.09 11.92 -3.78
CA GLY A 331 -8.99 11.05 -3.38
C GLY A 331 -8.04 11.77 -2.44
N LEU A 332 -8.16 11.50 -1.14
CA LEU A 332 -7.08 11.77 -0.18
C LEU A 332 -5.81 11.09 -0.68
N ASP A 333 -4.67 11.78 -0.59
CA ASP A 333 -3.42 11.07 -0.37
C ASP A 333 -3.24 10.91 1.15
N GLY A 334 -2.43 9.95 1.55
CA GLY A 334 -2.27 9.65 2.98
C GLY A 334 -1.14 10.36 3.66
N ALA A 335 -0.32 11.09 2.92
CA ALA A 335 0.45 12.16 3.53
C ALA A 335 -0.50 13.13 4.24
N THR A 336 -1.66 13.42 3.63
CA THR A 336 -2.68 14.29 4.21
C THR A 336 -3.41 13.63 5.40
N VAL A 337 -3.78 12.34 5.30
CA VAL A 337 -4.40 11.59 6.43
C VAL A 337 -3.43 11.42 7.61
N ALA A 338 -2.14 11.21 7.34
CA ALA A 338 -1.12 11.01 8.36
C ALA A 338 -0.81 12.29 9.15
N GLY A 339 -1.02 13.47 8.55
CA GLY A 339 -0.85 14.78 9.19
C GLY A 339 -1.95 15.16 10.19
N LEU A 340 -3.07 14.42 10.23
CA LEU A 340 -4.21 14.71 11.10
C LEU A 340 -3.93 14.43 12.59
N PRO A 341 -4.52 15.20 13.52
CA PRO A 341 -4.63 14.84 14.93
C PRO A 341 -5.21 13.43 15.12
N ASP A 342 -4.73 12.69 16.13
CA ASP A 342 -5.03 11.26 16.32
C ASP A 342 -6.53 10.94 16.47
N ASP A 343 -7.28 11.83 17.10
CA ASP A 343 -8.74 11.77 17.26
C ASP A 343 -9.45 11.92 15.90
N LEU A 344 -9.08 12.94 15.13
CA LEU A 344 -9.65 13.18 13.81
C LEU A 344 -9.27 12.10 12.80
N ARG A 345 -8.01 11.63 12.82
CA ARG A 345 -7.53 10.56 11.94
C ARG A 345 -8.32 9.26 12.12
N LYS A 346 -8.68 8.91 13.36
CA LYS A 346 -9.48 7.70 13.64
C LYS A 346 -10.89 7.82 13.10
N GLU A 347 -11.51 8.98 13.23
CA GLU A 347 -12.83 9.27 12.66
C GLU A 347 -12.81 9.18 11.13
N VAL A 348 -11.80 9.80 10.50
CA VAL A 348 -11.57 9.76 9.06
C VAL A 348 -11.38 8.35 8.51
N VAL A 349 -10.55 7.53 9.17
CA VAL A 349 -10.34 6.13 8.76
C VAL A 349 -11.61 5.31 8.95
N ALA A 350 -12.36 5.51 10.04
CA ALA A 350 -13.60 4.78 10.29
C ALA A 350 -14.66 5.08 9.22
N ASP A 351 -14.75 6.34 8.77
CA ASP A 351 -15.72 6.74 7.74
C ASP A 351 -15.30 6.31 6.33
N LEU A 352 -14.00 6.27 6.02
CA LEU A 352 -13.48 5.66 4.79
C LEU A 352 -13.86 4.17 4.70
N LEU A 353 -13.69 3.43 5.79
CA LEU A 353 -14.04 2.01 5.84
C LEU A 353 -15.55 1.78 5.68
N LYS A 354 -16.39 2.63 6.28
CA LYS A 354 -17.85 2.58 6.08
C LYS A 354 -18.27 2.91 4.66
N ALA A 355 -17.67 3.93 4.05
CA ALA A 355 -17.97 4.35 2.68
C ALA A 355 -17.57 3.26 1.67
N GLY A 356 -16.41 2.61 1.86
CA GLY A 356 -15.99 1.45 1.07
C GLY A 356 -16.98 0.29 1.19
N ALA A 357 -17.38 -0.07 2.41
CA ALA A 357 -18.35 -1.14 2.64
C ALA A 357 -19.72 -0.88 1.99
N ALA A 358 -20.19 0.38 1.98
CA ALA A 358 -21.45 0.77 1.34
C ALA A 358 -21.37 0.73 -0.20
N ALA A 359 -20.23 1.10 -0.78
CA ALA A 359 -19.99 1.01 -2.21
C ALA A 359 -19.97 -0.46 -2.68
N ASP A 360 -19.30 -1.34 -1.93
CA ASP A 360 -19.26 -2.78 -2.21
C ASP A 360 -20.65 -3.44 -2.15
N ALA A 361 -21.47 -3.09 -1.16
CA ALA A 361 -22.84 -3.57 -1.05
C ALA A 361 -23.73 -3.13 -2.24
N THR A 362 -23.51 -1.91 -2.75
CA THR A 362 -24.24 -1.36 -3.89
C THR A 362 -23.86 -2.07 -5.20
N ILE A 363 -22.57 -2.39 -5.37
CA ILE A 363 -22.05 -3.15 -6.51
C ILE A 363 -22.59 -4.58 -6.47
N ALA A 364 -22.56 -5.24 -5.31
CA ALA A 364 -23.11 -6.59 -5.13
C ALA A 364 -24.61 -6.66 -5.48
N GLY A 365 -25.42 -5.71 -5.01
CA GLY A 365 -26.85 -5.64 -5.33
C GLY A 365 -27.18 -5.31 -6.79
N THR A 366 -26.21 -4.77 -7.54
CA THR A 366 -26.35 -4.48 -8.98
C THR A 366 -25.97 -5.69 -9.85
N ILE A 367 -25.07 -6.54 -9.35
CA ILE A 367 -24.65 -7.78 -10.02
C ILE A 367 -25.74 -8.86 -9.89
N ASP A 368 -26.46 -8.94 -8.77
CA ASP A 368 -27.57 -9.90 -8.57
C ASP A 368 -28.84 -9.59 -9.37
N LYS A 369 -28.90 -8.45 -10.08
CA LYS A 369 -30.05 -8.01 -10.88
C LYS A 369 -29.82 -8.09 -12.40
N LYS A 370 -28.71 -8.67 -12.85
CA LYS A 370 -28.41 -8.97 -14.25
C LYS A 370 -28.17 -10.45 -14.41
#